data_AF-A0A258FL32-F1
#
_entry.id   AF-A0A258FL32-F1
#
_cell.length_a   1.000
_cell.length_b   1.000
_cell.length_c   1.000
_cell.angle_alpha   90.00
_cell.angle_beta   90.00
_cell.angle_gamma   90.00
#
_symmetry.space_group_name_H-M   'P 1'
#
loop_
_entity.id
_entity.type
_entity.pdbx_description
1 polymer ?
#
loop_
_entity_poly.entity_id
_entity_poly.type
_entity_poly.pdbx_seq_one_letter_code
_entity_poly.pdbx_strand_id
1 'polypeptide(L)'
;MNLAVRTDGPAIAAISPKRELGAYEALWLEQGATFKTLAERFARDPMAMPSDLVSPSAAMAAADEVLAKLKASGVHQFGVRINHAGDYPKRLRDARHPVEMLYYQGAWELTETRSIAVVGSRKASDEGQQRAAQIAKGLVERDFTVVSGLAEGIDRAAHTAAFACGGRTIAVIGTPLGQFYPKPNRDLQLRIAAEQLLISQVPVLRYSKQNPNQNRLFFPERNVTMSALTEGTVIVEAGETSGTLTQARAALHQGRKLFILDSCFTRGDLTWPARFAAEGAIRVRSMDDIWSALG
;
A
#
# COMPACT_ATOMS: atom_id res chain seq x y z
N MET A 1 -19.61 35.03 23.44
CA MET A 1 -20.62 35.05 22.36
C MET A 1 -20.71 33.64 21.81
N ASN A 2 -21.65 32.84 22.32
CA ASN A 2 -21.88 31.46 21.88
C ASN A 2 -22.63 31.48 20.55
N LEU A 3 -21.93 31.18 19.46
CA LEU A 3 -22.57 30.83 18.19
C LEU A 3 -22.96 29.35 18.27
N ALA A 4 -24.16 29.10 18.79
CA ALA A 4 -24.86 27.86 18.57
C ALA A 4 -25.21 27.78 17.07
N VAL A 5 -24.45 26.99 16.32
CA VAL A 5 -24.82 26.62 14.95
C VAL A 5 -25.97 25.62 15.06
N ARG A 6 -27.19 26.09 14.77
CA ARG A 6 -28.35 25.22 14.53
C ARG A 6 -28.08 24.36 13.30
N THR A 7 -28.21 23.05 13.44
CA THR A 7 -28.00 22.05 12.37
C THR A 7 -29.34 21.53 11.85
N ASP A 8 -30.16 22.38 11.25
CA ASP A 8 -31.45 21.99 10.64
C ASP A 8 -31.51 22.38 9.14
N GLY A 9 -30.44 22.09 8.38
CA GLY A 9 -30.34 22.29 6.94
C GLY A 9 -29.25 21.39 6.32
N PRO A 10 -29.06 21.34 4.98
CA PRO A 10 -28.08 20.47 4.33
C PRO A 10 -26.65 21.00 4.54
N ALA A 11 -26.20 21.04 5.79
CA ALA A 11 -24.83 21.33 6.15
C ALA A 11 -24.07 20.01 6.14
N ILE A 12 -23.25 19.80 5.11
CA ILE A 12 -22.19 18.80 5.16
C ILE A 12 -21.25 19.27 6.28
N ALA A 13 -21.15 18.50 7.37
CA ALA A 13 -20.18 18.78 8.42
C ALA A 13 -18.77 18.80 7.78
N ALA A 14 -18.05 19.92 7.94
CA ALA A 14 -16.73 20.04 7.34
C ALA A 14 -15.78 18.96 7.89
N ILE A 15 -15.22 18.14 7.00
CA ILE A 15 -14.25 17.10 7.37
C ILE A 15 -12.93 17.79 7.72
N SER A 16 -12.43 17.55 8.94
CA SER A 16 -11.12 18.02 9.39
C SER A 16 -10.09 16.90 9.23
N PRO A 17 -9.13 16.99 8.27
CA PRO A 17 -8.12 15.95 8.09
C PRO A 17 -7.32 15.66 9.37
N LYS A 18 -7.03 16.70 10.16
CA LYS A 18 -6.34 16.54 11.45
C LYS A 18 -7.17 15.73 12.45
N ARG A 19 -8.48 15.99 12.52
CA ARG A 19 -9.38 15.26 13.44
C ARG A 19 -9.54 13.81 13.01
N GLU A 20 -9.75 13.55 11.71
CA GLU A 20 -9.89 12.18 11.19
C GLU A 20 -8.60 11.37 11.35
N LEU A 21 -7.45 12.00 11.09
CA LEU A 21 -6.13 11.43 11.35
C LEU A 21 -5.99 10.95 12.79
N GLY A 22 -6.23 11.84 13.74
CA GLY A 22 -6.12 11.50 15.14
C GLY A 22 -7.16 10.48 15.60
N ALA A 23 -8.36 10.55 15.06
CA ALA A 23 -9.41 9.58 15.35
C ALA A 23 -9.04 8.18 14.87
N TYR A 24 -8.53 8.05 13.64
CA TYR A 24 -8.06 6.78 13.10
C TYR A 24 -6.92 6.19 13.94
N GLU A 25 -5.98 7.02 14.39
CA GLU A 25 -4.90 6.61 15.28
C GLU A 25 -5.41 6.18 16.66
N ALA A 26 -6.39 6.88 17.22
CA ALA A 26 -7.04 6.49 18.48
C ALA A 26 -7.73 5.12 18.38
N LEU A 27 -8.43 4.84 17.27
CA LEU A 27 -9.03 3.53 17.00
C LEU A 27 -7.99 2.40 17.00
N TRP A 28 -6.81 2.65 16.42
CA TRP A 28 -5.72 1.68 16.41
C TRP A 28 -5.08 1.43 17.78
N LEU A 29 -5.28 2.33 18.75
CA LEU A 29 -4.81 2.16 20.14
C LEU A 29 -5.78 1.37 21.01
N GLU A 30 -7.01 1.13 20.56
CA GLU A 30 -7.99 0.32 21.30
C GLU A 30 -7.50 -1.13 21.48
N GLN A 31 -7.89 -1.74 22.59
CA GLN A 31 -7.55 -3.14 22.87
C GLN A 31 -8.21 -4.05 21.83
N GLY A 32 -7.41 -4.93 21.20
CA GLY A 32 -7.89 -5.85 20.17
C GLY A 32 -7.96 -5.25 18.77
N ALA A 33 -7.55 -3.99 18.56
CA ALA A 33 -7.53 -3.39 17.23
C ALA A 33 -6.59 -4.14 16.26
N THR A 34 -7.17 -4.55 15.13
CA THR A 34 -6.55 -5.19 13.97
C THR A 34 -7.21 -4.66 12.70
N PHE A 35 -6.62 -4.91 11.52
CA PHE A 35 -7.26 -4.58 10.24
C PHE A 35 -8.67 -5.20 10.14
N LYS A 36 -8.81 -6.47 10.53
CA LYS A 36 -10.08 -7.18 10.54
C LYS A 36 -11.11 -6.51 11.43
N THR A 37 -10.78 -6.26 12.70
CA THR A 37 -11.76 -5.72 13.67
C THR A 37 -12.17 -4.29 13.34
N LEU A 38 -11.26 -3.47 12.81
CA LEU A 38 -11.60 -2.13 12.34
C LEU A 38 -12.46 -2.17 11.08
N ALA A 39 -12.12 -2.99 10.09
CA ALA A 39 -12.94 -3.17 8.90
C ALA A 39 -14.36 -3.67 9.24
N GLU A 40 -14.49 -4.62 10.17
CA GLU A 40 -15.80 -5.09 10.67
C GLU A 40 -16.59 -3.98 11.39
N ARG A 41 -15.90 -3.07 12.08
CA ARG A 41 -16.53 -1.92 12.74
C ARG A 41 -17.09 -0.92 11.72
N PHE A 42 -16.31 -0.54 10.70
CA PHE A 42 -16.78 0.33 9.61
C PHE A 42 -17.80 -0.35 8.70
N ALA A 43 -17.82 -1.68 8.60
CA ALA A 43 -18.87 -2.39 7.87
C ALA A 43 -20.25 -2.31 8.54
N ARG A 44 -20.31 -2.10 9.86
CA ARG A 44 -21.58 -1.93 10.60
C ARG A 44 -22.22 -0.57 10.37
N ASP A 45 -21.40 0.44 10.07
CA ASP A 45 -21.84 1.77 9.67
C ASP A 45 -20.99 2.26 8.48
N PRO A 46 -21.40 1.93 7.25
CA PRO A 46 -20.61 2.23 6.04
C PRO A 46 -20.46 3.71 5.72
N MET A 47 -21.12 4.61 6.45
CA MET A 47 -20.97 6.06 6.31
C MET A 47 -20.15 6.68 7.44
N ALA A 48 -19.77 5.88 8.45
CA ALA A 48 -19.00 6.37 9.58
C ALA A 48 -17.60 6.83 9.14
N MET A 49 -17.24 8.03 9.57
CA MET A 49 -15.88 8.52 9.55
C MET A 49 -15.15 8.06 10.82
N PRO A 50 -13.81 7.97 10.82
CA PRO A 50 -13.05 7.69 12.04
C PRO A 50 -13.47 8.55 13.24
N SER A 51 -13.75 9.84 13.03
CA SER A 51 -14.09 10.77 14.10
C SER A 51 -15.51 10.64 14.67
N ASP A 52 -16.36 9.81 14.07
CA ASP A 52 -17.67 9.43 14.62
C ASP A 52 -17.56 8.32 15.67
N LEU A 53 -16.44 7.58 15.66
CA LEU A 53 -16.25 6.38 16.47
C LEU A 53 -15.43 6.62 17.74
N VAL A 54 -14.93 7.84 17.96
CA VAL A 54 -14.11 8.22 19.10
C VAL A 54 -14.50 9.61 19.62
N SER A 55 -14.13 9.94 20.86
CA SER A 55 -14.38 11.27 21.39
C SER A 55 -13.50 12.34 20.68
N PRO A 56 -13.99 13.58 20.52
CA PRO A 56 -13.20 14.66 19.94
C PRO A 56 -11.88 14.92 20.67
N SER A 57 -11.87 14.78 22.01
CA SER A 57 -10.65 14.96 22.81
C SER A 57 -9.61 13.88 22.55
N ALA A 58 -10.02 12.61 22.43
CA ALA A 58 -9.13 11.51 22.10
C ALA A 58 -8.55 11.67 20.68
N ALA A 59 -9.38 12.06 19.71
CA ALA A 59 -8.94 12.33 18.35
C ALA A 59 -7.88 13.44 18.31
N MET A 60 -8.14 14.59 18.95
CA MET A 60 -7.19 15.70 18.92
C MET A 60 -5.87 15.38 19.64
N ALA A 61 -5.93 14.69 20.79
CA ALA A 61 -4.73 14.27 21.51
C ALA A 61 -3.86 13.30 20.70
N ALA A 62 -4.47 12.32 20.03
CA ALA A 62 -3.77 11.41 19.15
C ALA A 62 -3.18 12.12 17.93
N ALA A 63 -3.91 13.06 17.31
CA ALA A 63 -3.42 13.86 16.19
C ALA A 63 -2.15 14.64 16.57
N ASP A 64 -2.14 15.30 17.74
CA ASP A 64 -0.99 16.06 18.21
C ASP A 64 0.23 15.15 18.47
N GLU A 65 0.01 13.96 19.07
CA GLU A 65 1.07 12.96 19.28
C GLU A 65 1.66 12.47 17.93
N VAL A 66 0.82 12.22 16.93
CA VAL A 66 1.24 11.78 15.59
C VAL A 66 2.07 12.85 14.90
N LEU A 67 1.59 14.10 14.88
CA LEU A 67 2.30 15.22 14.26
C LEU A 67 3.67 15.45 14.92
N ALA A 68 3.75 15.35 16.24
CA ALA A 68 5.01 15.45 16.96
C ALA A 68 5.99 14.33 16.58
N LYS A 69 5.53 13.08 16.50
CA LYS A 69 6.36 11.92 16.10
C LYS A 69 6.83 12.01 14.65
N LEU A 70 5.94 12.35 13.71
CA LEU A 70 6.29 12.51 12.30
C LEU A 70 7.33 13.63 12.13
N LYS A 71 7.12 14.78 12.78
CA LYS A 71 8.10 15.88 12.79
C LYS A 71 9.45 15.44 13.34
N ALA A 72 9.47 14.71 14.47
CA ALA A 72 10.71 14.20 15.07
C ALA A 72 11.44 13.18 14.17
N SER A 73 10.71 12.48 13.30
CA SER A 73 11.29 11.56 12.30
C SER A 73 11.72 12.24 10.98
N GLY A 74 11.61 13.57 10.89
CA GLY A 74 11.97 14.34 9.69
C GLY A 74 10.88 14.45 8.63
N VAL A 75 9.65 14.03 8.93
CA VAL A 75 8.49 14.20 8.04
C VAL A 75 7.82 15.54 8.35
N HIS A 76 8.12 16.55 7.54
CA HIS A 76 7.57 17.91 7.68
C HIS A 76 6.33 18.17 6.82
N GLN A 77 6.20 17.42 5.71
CA GLN A 77 5.07 17.50 4.80
C GLN A 77 4.64 16.08 4.44
N PHE A 78 3.34 15.84 4.60
CA PHE A 78 2.66 14.62 4.22
C PHE A 78 1.17 14.94 4.02
N GLY A 79 0.48 14.07 3.31
CA GLY A 79 -0.97 14.12 3.22
C GLY A 79 -1.62 12.87 3.81
N VAL A 80 -2.94 12.96 3.98
CA VAL A 80 -3.78 11.81 4.29
C VAL A 80 -4.87 11.67 3.24
N ARG A 81 -5.32 10.44 3.02
CA ARG A 81 -6.51 10.12 2.23
C ARG A 81 -7.43 9.32 3.10
N ILE A 82 -8.67 9.78 3.23
CA ILE A 82 -9.65 9.23 4.14
C ILE A 82 -10.85 8.84 3.30
N ASN A 83 -11.37 7.63 3.52
CA ASN A 83 -12.59 7.19 2.87
C ASN A 83 -13.72 8.20 3.13
N HIS A 84 -14.59 8.42 2.14
CA HIS A 84 -15.62 9.47 2.13
C HIS A 84 -15.14 10.95 2.14
N ALA A 85 -13.84 11.24 2.25
CA ALA A 85 -13.29 12.60 2.24
C ALA A 85 -12.77 13.08 0.86
N GLY A 86 -13.15 12.40 -0.23
CA GLY A 86 -12.67 12.68 -1.59
C GLY A 86 -11.30 12.04 -1.90
N ASP A 87 -11.05 11.74 -3.18
CA ASP A 87 -9.81 11.17 -3.73
C ASP A 87 -9.26 9.90 -3.04
N TYR A 88 -10.12 9.20 -2.29
CA TYR A 88 -9.82 7.88 -1.75
C TYR A 88 -10.05 6.83 -2.85
N PRO A 89 -9.08 5.98 -3.21
CA PRO A 89 -9.20 5.09 -4.36
C PRO A 89 -10.25 4.03 -4.05
N LYS A 90 -11.38 4.06 -4.77
CA LYS A 90 -12.49 3.11 -4.58
C LYS A 90 -12.04 1.66 -4.63
N ARG A 91 -11.03 1.36 -5.45
CA ARG A 91 -10.37 0.06 -5.58
C ARG A 91 -9.78 -0.52 -4.30
N LEU A 92 -9.46 0.32 -3.29
CA LEU A 92 -9.05 -0.13 -1.96
C LEU A 92 -10.17 -0.87 -1.21
N ARG A 93 -11.44 -0.60 -1.56
CA ARG A 93 -12.60 -1.24 -0.93
C ARG A 93 -12.78 -2.71 -1.34
N ASP A 94 -12.13 -3.15 -2.41
CA ASP A 94 -12.16 -4.55 -2.87
C ASP A 94 -11.31 -5.47 -1.96
N ALA A 95 -10.47 -4.90 -1.08
CA ALA A 95 -9.73 -5.67 -0.09
C ALA A 95 -10.68 -6.29 0.95
N ARG A 96 -10.32 -7.50 1.43
CA ARG A 96 -11.10 -8.19 2.48
C ARG A 96 -11.28 -7.35 3.76
N HIS A 97 -10.25 -6.59 4.11
CA HIS A 97 -10.21 -5.72 5.26
C HIS A 97 -9.74 -4.34 4.79
N PRO A 98 -10.61 -3.55 4.13
CA PRO A 98 -10.22 -2.28 3.56
C PRO A 98 -9.85 -1.30 4.68
N VAL A 99 -8.85 -0.46 4.41
CA VAL A 99 -8.44 0.59 5.35
C VAL A 99 -9.33 1.81 5.17
N GLU A 100 -9.45 2.64 6.21
CA GLU A 100 -10.20 3.91 6.09
C GLU A 100 -9.30 5.11 5.85
N MET A 101 -7.99 4.96 6.08
CA MET A 101 -7.04 6.04 5.91
C MET A 101 -5.68 5.56 5.41
N LEU A 102 -5.07 6.36 4.54
CA LEU A 102 -3.68 6.24 4.10
C LEU A 102 -2.92 7.53 4.41
N TYR A 103 -1.64 7.38 4.76
CA TYR A 103 -0.62 8.43 4.76
C TYR A 103 0.11 8.44 3.42
N TYR A 104 0.53 9.61 2.95
CA TYR A 104 1.40 9.68 1.77
C TYR A 104 2.35 10.89 1.76
N GLN A 105 3.41 10.79 0.95
CA GLN A 105 4.28 11.90 0.54
C GLN A 105 4.45 11.86 -0.98
N GLY A 106 4.43 13.02 -1.63
CA GLY A 106 4.57 13.15 -3.09
C GLY A 106 3.24 13.28 -3.82
N ALA A 107 3.22 12.92 -5.11
CA ALA A 107 2.13 13.18 -6.05
C ALA A 107 1.02 12.11 -5.95
N TRP A 108 -0.07 12.41 -5.25
CA TRP A 108 -1.18 11.49 -5.02
C TRP A 108 -1.86 11.04 -6.32
N GLU A 109 -1.87 11.91 -7.33
CA GLU A 109 -2.50 11.73 -8.63
C GLU A 109 -1.93 10.52 -9.39
N LEU A 110 -0.73 10.03 -9.01
CA LEU A 110 -0.21 8.77 -9.53
C LEU A 110 -1.12 7.57 -9.24
N THR A 111 -1.94 7.64 -8.18
CA THR A 111 -2.96 6.62 -7.89
C THR A 111 -4.14 6.61 -8.88
N GLU A 112 -4.24 7.55 -9.80
CA GLU A 112 -5.24 7.54 -10.87
C GLU A 112 -4.68 7.02 -12.20
N THR A 113 -3.38 6.74 -12.25
CA THR A 113 -2.73 6.16 -13.44
C THR A 113 -2.92 4.65 -13.51
N ARG A 114 -2.83 4.11 -14.73
CA ARG A 114 -2.72 2.66 -14.94
C ARG A 114 -1.45 2.15 -14.26
N SER A 115 -1.57 1.14 -13.42
CA SER A 115 -0.46 0.70 -12.58
C SER A 115 -0.41 -0.81 -12.39
N ILE A 116 0.81 -1.33 -12.30
CA ILE A 116 1.10 -2.75 -12.09
C ILE A 116 2.08 -2.89 -10.94
N ALA A 117 1.78 -3.81 -10.02
CA ALA A 117 2.68 -4.11 -8.92
C ALA A 117 3.75 -5.09 -9.38
N VAL A 118 5.03 -4.82 -9.15
CA VAL A 118 6.14 -5.72 -9.45
C VAL A 118 6.80 -6.13 -8.14
N VAL A 119 6.71 -7.42 -7.82
CA VAL A 119 7.05 -7.92 -6.48
C VAL A 119 7.78 -9.26 -6.52
N GLY A 120 8.52 -9.56 -5.45
CA GLY A 120 9.18 -10.85 -5.33
C GLY A 120 10.11 -10.96 -4.13
N SER A 121 11.13 -11.81 -4.26
CA SER A 121 12.07 -12.15 -3.20
C SER A 121 12.90 -10.94 -2.76
N ARG A 122 13.09 -10.81 -1.44
CA ARG A 122 14.04 -9.85 -0.86
C ARG A 122 15.49 -10.24 -1.11
N LYS A 123 15.74 -11.56 -1.19
CA LYS A 123 17.02 -12.17 -1.54
C LYS A 123 16.91 -12.71 -2.97
N ALA A 124 16.72 -11.81 -3.92
CA ALA A 124 16.55 -12.17 -5.31
C ALA A 124 17.89 -12.54 -5.95
N SER A 125 17.87 -13.49 -6.87
CA SER A 125 19.02 -13.75 -7.76
C SER A 125 19.32 -12.52 -8.64
N ASP A 126 20.53 -12.47 -9.21
CA ASP A 126 20.90 -11.40 -10.16
C ASP A 126 19.99 -11.44 -11.40
N GLU A 127 19.69 -12.63 -11.91
CA GLU A 127 18.71 -12.84 -12.98
C GLU A 127 17.29 -12.39 -12.56
N GLY A 128 16.90 -12.62 -11.30
CA GLY A 128 15.66 -12.11 -10.73
C GLY A 128 15.58 -10.58 -10.77
N GLN A 129 16.66 -9.91 -10.36
CA GLN A 129 16.75 -8.45 -10.41
C GLN A 129 16.74 -7.92 -11.85
N GLN A 130 17.43 -8.58 -12.77
CA GLN A 130 17.41 -8.22 -14.20
C GLN A 130 16.02 -8.38 -14.82
N ARG A 131 15.31 -9.48 -14.53
CA ARG A 131 13.92 -9.67 -14.97
C ARG A 131 13.00 -8.59 -14.39
N ALA A 132 13.12 -8.27 -13.11
CA ALA A 132 12.33 -7.19 -12.50
C ALA A 132 12.56 -5.84 -13.21
N ALA A 133 13.81 -5.53 -13.54
CA ALA A 133 14.15 -4.33 -14.28
C ALA A 133 13.57 -4.33 -15.71
N GLN A 134 13.61 -5.47 -16.41
CA GLN A 134 13.01 -5.63 -17.74
C GLN A 134 11.48 -5.47 -17.71
N ILE A 135 10.80 -6.09 -16.73
CA ILE A 135 9.35 -5.90 -16.54
C ILE A 135 9.04 -4.42 -16.28
N ALA A 136 9.76 -3.78 -15.35
CA ALA A 136 9.54 -2.37 -15.02
C ALA A 136 9.76 -1.45 -16.24
N LYS A 137 10.82 -1.69 -17.03
CA LYS A 137 11.08 -0.96 -18.27
C LYS A 137 9.93 -1.11 -19.26
N GLY A 138 9.48 -2.34 -19.53
CA GLY A 138 8.38 -2.58 -20.47
C GLY A 138 7.05 -1.98 -20.02
N LEU A 139 6.80 -1.91 -18.70
CA LEU A 139 5.66 -1.18 -18.12
C LEU A 139 5.76 0.33 -18.38
N VAL A 140 6.93 0.93 -18.11
CA VAL A 140 7.16 2.36 -18.34
C VAL A 140 7.02 2.74 -19.82
N GLU A 141 7.52 1.89 -20.74
CA GLU A 141 7.39 2.10 -22.19
C GLU A 141 5.92 2.14 -22.68
N ARG A 142 4.99 1.55 -21.91
CA ARG A 142 3.54 1.60 -22.16
C ARG A 142 2.80 2.54 -21.21
N ASP A 143 3.51 3.48 -20.59
CA ASP A 143 2.96 4.48 -19.67
C ASP A 143 2.30 3.88 -18.41
N PHE A 144 2.66 2.67 -17.99
CA PHE A 144 2.23 2.14 -16.70
C PHE A 144 3.11 2.66 -15.55
N THR A 145 2.47 2.99 -14.44
CA THR A 145 3.15 3.28 -13.18
C THR A 145 3.55 1.98 -12.49
N VAL A 146 4.84 1.85 -12.13
CA VAL A 146 5.37 0.69 -11.42
C VAL A 146 5.10 0.84 -9.92
N VAL A 147 4.31 -0.06 -9.35
CA VAL A 147 4.06 -0.10 -7.90
C VAL A 147 4.92 -1.20 -7.27
N SER A 148 5.54 -0.93 -6.14
CA SER A 148 6.17 -1.95 -5.33
C SER A 148 6.22 -1.46 -3.88
N GLY A 149 6.84 -2.20 -2.96
CA GLY A 149 6.87 -1.75 -1.56
C GLY A 149 8.24 -1.75 -0.94
N LEU A 150 9.21 -1.39 -1.77
CA LEU A 150 10.50 -0.89 -1.33
C LEU A 150 11.36 -1.89 -0.53
N ALA A 151 11.06 -3.19 -0.62
CA ALA A 151 11.93 -4.21 -0.07
C ALA A 151 13.28 -4.29 -0.83
N GLU A 152 14.25 -5.00 -0.26
CA GLU A 152 15.44 -5.43 -1.01
C GLU A 152 15.05 -6.34 -2.20
N GLY A 153 16.02 -6.62 -3.07
CA GLY A 153 15.82 -7.53 -4.20
C GLY A 153 14.87 -6.96 -5.26
N ILE A 154 13.79 -7.70 -5.55
CA ILE A 154 12.88 -7.40 -6.67
C ILE A 154 12.25 -6.01 -6.56
N ASP A 155 11.73 -5.64 -5.39
CA ASP A 155 11.05 -4.35 -5.21
C ASP A 155 12.00 -3.18 -5.52
N ARG A 156 13.24 -3.22 -5.00
CA ARG A 156 14.28 -2.22 -5.29
C ARG A 156 14.62 -2.17 -6.78
N ALA A 157 14.82 -3.33 -7.42
CA ALA A 157 15.16 -3.40 -8.83
C ALA A 157 14.06 -2.78 -9.72
N ALA A 158 12.79 -3.04 -9.40
CA ALA A 158 11.65 -2.48 -10.11
C ALA A 158 11.58 -0.94 -9.99
N HIS A 159 11.70 -0.39 -8.77
CA HIS A 159 11.73 1.06 -8.55
C HIS A 159 12.91 1.74 -9.25
N THR A 160 14.12 1.18 -9.10
CA THR A 160 15.34 1.75 -9.71
C THR A 160 15.24 1.75 -11.24
N ALA A 161 14.72 0.68 -11.84
CA ALA A 161 14.53 0.61 -13.29
C ALA A 161 13.47 1.61 -13.77
N ALA A 162 12.35 1.76 -13.04
CA ALA A 162 11.33 2.75 -13.37
C ALA A 162 11.91 4.17 -13.41
N PHE A 163 12.72 4.55 -12.40
CA PHE A 163 13.44 5.83 -12.41
C PHE A 163 14.43 5.95 -13.55
N ALA A 164 15.23 4.91 -13.82
CA ALA A 164 16.24 4.93 -14.88
C ALA A 164 15.63 5.13 -16.27
N CYS A 165 14.38 4.68 -16.47
CA CYS A 165 13.63 4.87 -17.71
C CYS A 165 12.82 6.19 -17.74
N GLY A 166 12.93 7.05 -16.73
CA GLY A 166 12.14 8.29 -16.63
C GLY A 166 10.64 8.04 -16.38
N GLY A 167 10.28 6.85 -15.90
CA GLY A 167 8.91 6.45 -15.65
C GLY A 167 8.40 6.82 -14.26
N ARG A 168 7.14 6.45 -14.01
CA ARG A 168 6.44 6.72 -12.76
C ARG A 168 6.53 5.52 -11.81
N THR A 169 6.64 5.78 -10.51
CA THR A 169 6.63 4.69 -9.52
C THR A 169 5.95 5.06 -8.21
N ILE A 170 5.28 4.09 -7.58
CA ILE A 170 4.63 4.25 -6.27
C ILE A 170 5.22 3.22 -5.31
N ALA A 171 5.75 3.67 -4.17
CA ALA A 171 6.15 2.78 -3.08
C ALA A 171 5.05 2.70 -2.02
N VAL A 172 4.63 1.50 -1.64
CA VAL A 172 3.76 1.27 -0.47
C VAL A 172 4.57 0.58 0.62
N ILE A 173 4.79 1.26 1.75
CA ILE A 173 5.66 0.76 2.82
C ILE A 173 4.88 0.06 3.95
N GLY A 174 5.53 -0.92 4.57
CA GLY A 174 5.03 -1.65 5.74
C GLY A 174 5.39 -1.00 7.08
N THR A 175 5.73 0.28 7.07
CA THR A 175 6.11 1.08 8.23
C THR A 175 5.45 2.46 8.16
N PRO A 176 5.36 3.22 9.26
CA PRO A 176 4.94 4.62 9.21
C PRO A 176 5.88 5.47 8.34
N LEU A 177 5.40 6.62 7.85
CA LEU A 177 6.26 7.63 7.24
C LEU A 177 7.39 8.03 8.21
N GLY A 178 8.57 8.34 7.68
CA GLY A 178 9.76 8.66 8.49
C GLY A 178 10.50 7.46 9.08
N GLN A 179 9.96 6.24 8.93
CA GLN A 179 10.68 4.99 9.21
C GLN A 179 11.26 4.41 7.92
N PHE A 180 12.50 3.93 7.97
CA PHE A 180 13.22 3.38 6.83
C PHE A 180 13.46 1.88 7.03
N TYR A 181 12.72 1.07 6.29
CA TYR A 181 12.89 -0.38 6.31
C TYR A 181 12.75 -0.97 4.89
N PRO A 182 13.78 -1.65 4.37
CA PRO A 182 15.09 -1.88 4.99
C PRO A 182 15.99 -0.63 4.95
N LYS A 183 16.92 -0.50 5.90
CA LYS A 183 17.82 0.67 6.02
C LYS A 183 18.59 1.00 4.72
N PRO A 184 19.11 0.03 3.94
CA PRO A 184 19.83 0.32 2.70
C PRO A 184 18.98 1.03 1.63
N ASN A 185 17.65 0.92 1.69
CA ASN A 185 16.75 1.57 0.74
C ASN A 185 16.31 2.97 1.19
N ARG A 186 16.91 3.53 2.25
CA ARG A 186 16.58 4.87 2.78
C ARG A 186 16.59 5.95 1.70
N ASP A 187 17.66 6.03 0.92
CA ASP A 187 17.81 7.11 -0.07
C ASP A 187 16.81 6.95 -1.22
N LEU A 188 16.53 5.70 -1.63
CA LEU A 188 15.47 5.41 -2.59
C LEU A 188 14.08 5.80 -2.04
N GLN A 189 13.81 5.52 -0.76
CA GLN A 189 12.56 5.93 -0.10
C GLN A 189 12.36 7.44 -0.12
N LEU A 190 13.40 8.18 0.27
CA LEU A 190 13.39 9.64 0.29
C LEU A 190 13.19 10.21 -1.12
N ARG A 191 13.87 9.61 -2.11
CA ARG A 191 13.71 10.00 -3.50
C ARG A 191 12.28 9.78 -4.00
N ILE A 192 11.68 8.63 -3.72
CA ILE A 192 10.28 8.35 -4.10
C ILE A 192 9.31 9.32 -3.40
N ALA A 193 9.52 9.61 -2.12
CA ALA A 193 8.70 10.56 -1.38
C ALA A 193 8.77 12.00 -1.94
N ALA A 194 9.90 12.39 -2.53
CA ALA A 194 10.13 13.73 -3.06
C ALA A 194 9.74 13.87 -4.54
N GLU A 195 10.07 12.88 -5.38
CA GLU A 195 9.93 12.95 -6.84
C GLU A 195 8.70 12.19 -7.37
N GLN A 196 8.11 11.29 -6.57
CA GLN A 196 7.08 10.34 -7.00
C GLN A 196 5.99 10.21 -5.93
N LEU A 197 5.59 9.00 -5.53
CA LEU A 197 4.60 8.79 -4.47
C LEU A 197 5.01 7.68 -3.50
N LEU A 198 5.07 8.01 -2.22
CA LEU A 198 5.25 7.09 -1.10
C LEU A 198 3.94 7.01 -0.30
N ILE A 199 3.41 5.80 -0.09
CA ILE A 199 2.16 5.53 0.63
C ILE A 199 2.44 4.64 1.85
N SER A 200 1.75 4.90 2.96
CA SER A 200 1.71 4.00 4.12
C SER A 200 0.30 3.90 4.68
N GLN A 201 -0.15 2.69 5.02
CA GLN A 201 -1.38 2.46 5.79
C GLN A 201 -1.12 2.30 7.30
N VAL A 202 0.14 2.37 7.72
CA VAL A 202 0.57 1.91 9.03
C VAL A 202 0.36 3.01 10.07
N PRO A 203 -0.44 2.77 11.12
CA PRO A 203 -0.66 3.74 12.21
C PRO A 203 0.64 4.02 12.96
N VAL A 204 1.00 5.30 13.07
CA VAL A 204 2.18 5.86 13.72
C VAL A 204 2.21 5.50 15.21
N LEU A 205 1.11 5.72 15.94
CA LEU A 205 1.09 5.54 17.39
C LEU A 205 1.14 4.06 17.75
N ARG A 206 0.31 3.26 17.08
CA ARG A 206 0.25 1.81 17.29
C ARG A 206 1.58 1.14 16.96
N TYR A 207 2.21 1.47 15.83
CA TYR A 207 3.54 0.96 15.49
C TYR A 207 4.60 1.32 16.54
N SER A 208 4.54 2.52 17.11
CA SER A 208 5.51 2.99 18.13
C SER A 208 5.32 2.36 19.51
N LYS A 209 4.11 1.91 19.84
CA LYS A 209 3.76 1.32 21.14
C LYS A 209 3.82 -0.21 21.14
N GLN A 210 3.77 -0.84 19.97
CA GLN A 210 3.84 -2.30 19.83
C GLN A 210 5.27 -2.81 19.72
N ASN A 211 5.44 -4.09 20.06
CA ASN A 211 6.72 -4.75 19.88
C ASN A 211 7.03 -4.98 18.38
N PRO A 212 8.32 -5.02 17.99
CA PRO A 212 8.72 -5.20 16.60
C PRO A 212 8.19 -6.49 15.93
N ASN A 213 7.95 -7.56 16.70
CA ASN A 213 7.43 -8.81 16.16
C ASN A 213 5.97 -8.66 15.70
N GLN A 214 5.15 -7.91 16.45
CA GLN A 214 3.79 -7.57 16.05
C GLN A 214 3.77 -6.66 14.83
N ASN A 215 4.70 -5.71 14.72
CA ASN A 215 4.82 -4.82 13.56
C ASN A 215 5.09 -5.57 12.25
N ARG A 216 5.58 -6.82 12.29
CA ARG A 216 5.73 -7.66 11.08
C ARG A 216 4.40 -7.95 10.38
N LEU A 217 3.27 -7.83 11.08
CA LEU A 217 1.94 -8.05 10.52
C LEU A 217 1.51 -6.94 9.55
N PHE A 218 2.16 -5.76 9.58
CA PHE A 218 1.87 -4.69 8.61
C PHE A 218 2.40 -4.99 7.20
N PHE A 219 3.39 -5.87 7.04
CA PHE A 219 3.95 -6.18 5.71
C PHE A 219 3.01 -7.01 4.83
N PRO A 220 2.36 -8.09 5.32
CA PRO A 220 1.31 -8.77 4.57
C PRO A 220 0.16 -7.84 4.18
N GLU A 221 -0.26 -6.95 5.08
CA GLU A 221 -1.37 -6.02 4.85
C GLU A 221 -1.01 -4.92 3.85
N ARG A 222 0.26 -4.46 3.86
CA ARG A 222 0.81 -3.62 2.79
C ARG A 222 0.68 -4.27 1.42
N ASN A 223 0.91 -5.58 1.31
CA ASN A 223 0.80 -6.29 0.03
C ASN A 223 -0.65 -6.31 -0.49
N VAL A 224 -1.64 -6.44 0.41
CA VAL A 224 -3.06 -6.36 0.07
C VAL A 224 -3.40 -4.97 -0.50
N THR A 225 -2.88 -3.91 0.11
CA THR A 225 -3.05 -2.53 -0.36
C THR A 225 -2.39 -2.28 -1.71
N MET A 226 -1.16 -2.76 -1.93
CA MET A 226 -0.52 -2.67 -3.24
C MET A 226 -1.36 -3.32 -4.33
N SER A 227 -1.83 -4.56 -4.08
CA SER A 227 -2.71 -5.25 -5.02
C SER A 227 -4.00 -4.48 -5.28
N ALA A 228 -4.60 -3.90 -4.24
CA ALA A 228 -5.83 -3.12 -4.39
C ALA A 228 -5.61 -1.83 -5.18
N LEU A 229 -4.40 -1.24 -5.10
CA LEU A 229 -3.97 -0.04 -5.83
C LEU A 229 -3.48 -0.32 -7.26
N THR A 230 -3.57 -1.54 -7.78
CA THR A 230 -3.09 -1.86 -9.14
C THR A 230 -4.11 -2.61 -9.96
N GLU A 231 -3.93 -2.59 -11.29
CA GLU A 231 -4.71 -3.44 -12.22
C GLU A 231 -4.26 -4.91 -12.14
N GLY A 232 -3.01 -5.14 -11.74
CA GLY A 232 -2.44 -6.46 -11.58
C GLY A 232 -1.14 -6.47 -10.78
N THR A 233 -0.67 -7.68 -10.50
CA THR A 233 0.59 -7.96 -9.79
C THR A 233 1.43 -8.94 -10.61
N VAL A 234 2.69 -8.60 -10.87
CA VAL A 234 3.71 -9.48 -11.45
C VAL A 234 4.62 -10.01 -10.35
N ILE A 235 4.62 -11.33 -10.18
CA ILE A 235 5.56 -12.05 -9.32
C ILE A 235 6.77 -12.48 -10.15
N VAL A 236 7.91 -11.85 -9.86
CA VAL A 236 9.16 -12.08 -10.60
C VAL A 236 9.87 -13.34 -10.11
N GLU A 237 10.05 -13.46 -8.80
CA GLU A 237 10.74 -14.56 -8.15
C GLU A 237 10.26 -14.66 -6.71
N ALA A 238 9.97 -15.86 -6.22
CA ALA A 238 9.59 -16.08 -4.83
C ALA A 238 9.89 -17.53 -4.40
N GLY A 239 10.28 -17.72 -3.14
CA GLY A 239 10.37 -19.05 -2.53
C GLY A 239 9.00 -19.58 -2.09
N GLU A 240 8.94 -20.87 -1.75
CA GLU A 240 7.69 -21.58 -1.42
C GLU A 240 6.90 -20.95 -0.27
N THR A 241 7.58 -20.38 0.72
CA THR A 241 6.96 -19.73 1.90
C THR A 241 7.03 -18.20 1.84
N SER A 242 7.21 -17.62 0.65
CA SER A 242 7.40 -16.18 0.50
C SER A 242 6.17 -15.37 0.92
N GLY A 243 6.40 -14.26 1.61
CA GLY A 243 5.36 -13.26 1.91
C GLY A 243 4.73 -12.63 0.66
N THR A 244 5.39 -12.72 -0.50
CA THR A 244 4.83 -12.30 -1.80
C THR A 244 3.56 -13.09 -2.15
N LEU A 245 3.42 -14.34 -1.69
CA LEU A 245 2.24 -15.17 -1.96
C LEU A 245 0.98 -14.67 -1.23
N THR A 246 1.12 -13.77 -0.25
CA THR A 246 -0.02 -13.02 0.28
C THR A 246 -0.60 -12.07 -0.76
N GLN A 247 0.25 -11.43 -1.57
CA GLN A 247 -0.20 -10.56 -2.64
C GLN A 247 -0.85 -11.33 -3.78
N ALA A 248 -0.33 -12.51 -4.12
CA ALA A 248 -0.95 -13.41 -5.09
C ALA A 248 -2.43 -13.69 -4.74
N ARG A 249 -2.67 -14.08 -3.48
CA ARG A 249 -4.03 -14.33 -2.96
C ARG A 249 -4.88 -13.06 -2.97
N ALA A 250 -4.31 -11.93 -2.58
CA ALA A 250 -5.01 -10.65 -2.59
C ALA A 250 -5.45 -10.26 -4.01
N ALA A 251 -4.57 -10.42 -5.00
CA ALA A 251 -4.84 -10.08 -6.40
C ALA A 251 -6.04 -10.87 -6.93
N LEU A 252 -6.04 -12.20 -6.78
CA LEU A 252 -7.15 -13.04 -7.23
C LEU A 252 -8.46 -12.70 -6.48
N HIS A 253 -8.39 -12.51 -5.16
CA HIS A 253 -9.57 -12.16 -4.36
C HIS A 253 -10.18 -10.81 -4.75
N GLN A 254 -9.35 -9.82 -5.07
CA GLN A 254 -9.75 -8.47 -5.47
C GLN A 254 -10.11 -8.38 -6.97
N GLY A 255 -10.10 -9.50 -7.70
CA GLY A 255 -10.35 -9.52 -9.15
C GLY A 255 -9.28 -8.82 -9.99
N ARG A 256 -8.04 -8.73 -9.49
CA ARG A 256 -6.88 -8.17 -10.19
C ARG A 256 -6.15 -9.25 -10.97
N LYS A 257 -5.45 -8.85 -12.03
CA LYS A 257 -4.62 -9.78 -12.80
C LYS A 257 -3.44 -10.24 -11.94
N LEU A 258 -3.20 -11.54 -11.89
CA LEU A 258 -2.00 -12.11 -11.27
C LEU A 258 -1.12 -12.69 -12.37
N PHE A 259 0.08 -12.13 -12.53
CA PHE A 259 1.08 -12.57 -13.48
C PHE A 259 2.22 -13.25 -12.74
N ILE A 260 2.67 -14.39 -13.24
CA ILE A 260 3.77 -15.15 -12.66
C ILE A 260 4.76 -15.44 -13.78
N LEU A 261 6.02 -15.04 -13.59
CA LEU A 261 7.04 -15.31 -14.62
C LEU A 261 7.26 -16.80 -14.84
N ASP A 262 7.50 -17.17 -16.09
CA ASP A 262 7.76 -18.54 -16.55
C ASP A 262 8.82 -19.25 -15.71
N SER A 263 9.85 -18.52 -15.31
CA SER A 263 10.93 -19.02 -14.47
C SER A 263 10.51 -19.50 -13.08
N CYS A 264 9.35 -19.08 -12.57
CA CYS A 264 8.80 -19.67 -11.36
C CYS A 264 8.22 -21.06 -11.63
N PHE A 265 7.64 -21.29 -12.83
CA PHE A 265 7.07 -22.58 -13.23
C PHE A 265 8.13 -23.62 -13.58
N THR A 266 9.32 -23.22 -14.02
CA THR A 266 10.41 -24.13 -14.37
C THR A 266 11.19 -24.63 -13.16
N ARG A 267 10.92 -24.06 -11.98
CA ARG A 267 11.54 -24.46 -10.71
C ARG A 267 10.82 -25.65 -10.10
N GLY A 268 11.50 -26.78 -10.03
CA GLY A 268 10.96 -28.02 -9.44
C GLY A 268 10.75 -27.97 -7.92
N ASP A 269 11.32 -26.98 -7.23
CA ASP A 269 11.16 -26.80 -5.78
C ASP A 269 9.92 -25.99 -5.38
N LEU A 270 9.15 -25.47 -6.36
CA LEU A 270 8.00 -24.61 -6.12
C LEU A 270 6.69 -25.31 -6.52
N THR A 271 5.68 -25.24 -5.63
CA THR A 271 4.34 -25.78 -5.93
C THR A 271 3.32 -24.69 -6.23
N TRP A 272 3.53 -23.49 -5.68
CA TRP A 272 2.60 -22.38 -5.79
C TRP A 272 2.33 -21.86 -7.22
N PRO A 273 3.26 -21.89 -8.20
CA PRO A 273 2.98 -21.32 -9.52
C PRO A 273 1.85 -22.05 -10.23
N ALA A 274 1.90 -23.39 -10.25
CA ALA A 274 0.87 -24.22 -10.85
C ALA A 274 -0.47 -24.09 -10.11
N ARG A 275 -0.44 -24.01 -8.78
CA ARG A 275 -1.63 -23.78 -7.95
C ARG A 275 -2.34 -22.47 -8.31
N PHE A 276 -1.61 -21.35 -8.33
CA PHE A 276 -2.21 -20.06 -8.69
C PHE A 276 -2.63 -19.99 -10.16
N ALA A 277 -1.94 -20.68 -11.08
CA ALA A 277 -2.39 -20.77 -12.46
C ALA A 277 -3.74 -21.48 -12.58
N ALA A 278 -3.97 -22.55 -11.81
CA ALA A 278 -5.29 -23.19 -11.73
C ALA A 278 -6.37 -22.28 -11.14
N GLU A 279 -5.99 -21.31 -10.30
CA GLU A 279 -6.87 -20.28 -9.73
C GLU A 279 -7.03 -19.05 -10.66
N GLY A 280 -6.44 -19.05 -11.86
CA GLY A 280 -6.59 -17.99 -12.87
C GLY A 280 -5.39 -17.05 -13.03
N ALA A 281 -4.24 -17.35 -12.42
CA ALA A 281 -3.01 -16.62 -12.68
C ALA A 281 -2.47 -16.89 -14.10
N ILE A 282 -1.83 -15.88 -14.66
CA ILE A 282 -1.30 -15.88 -16.03
C ILE A 282 0.20 -16.18 -15.97
N ARG A 283 0.62 -17.25 -16.65
CA ARG A 283 2.03 -17.58 -16.86
C ARG A 283 2.61 -16.65 -17.93
N VAL A 284 3.62 -15.88 -17.55
CA VAL A 284 4.29 -14.89 -18.42
C VAL A 284 5.57 -15.48 -18.99
N ARG A 285 5.55 -15.83 -20.28
CA ARG A 285 6.72 -16.25 -21.06
C ARG A 285 7.36 -15.07 -21.78
N SER A 286 6.56 -14.06 -22.10
CA SER A 286 6.99 -12.81 -22.72
C SER A 286 6.13 -11.64 -22.24
N MET A 287 6.55 -10.41 -22.51
CA MET A 287 5.74 -9.23 -22.17
C MET A 287 4.37 -9.23 -22.85
N ASP A 288 4.22 -9.88 -24.01
CA ASP A 288 2.95 -9.95 -24.73
C ASP A 288 1.85 -10.68 -23.96
N ASP A 289 2.20 -11.62 -23.07
CA ASP A 289 1.25 -12.27 -22.17
C ASP A 289 0.64 -11.26 -21.18
N ILE A 290 1.41 -10.26 -20.76
CA ILE A 290 0.95 -9.18 -19.88
C ILE A 290 0.00 -8.26 -20.66
N TRP A 291 0.40 -7.83 -21.86
CA TRP A 291 -0.38 -6.89 -22.67
C TRP A 291 -1.70 -7.47 -23.13
N SER A 292 -1.69 -8.72 -23.61
CA SER A 292 -2.90 -9.41 -24.04
C SER A 292 -3.93 -9.50 -22.91
N ALA A 293 -3.48 -9.57 -21.66
CA ALA A 293 -4.36 -9.67 -20.50
C ALA A 293 -4.83 -8.33 -19.95
N LEU A 294 -4.08 -7.25 -20.17
CA LEU A 294 -4.41 -5.89 -19.70
C LEU A 294 -5.25 -5.09 -20.71
N GLY A 295 -5.35 -5.56 -21.96
CA GLY A 295 -6.00 -4.83 -23.06
C GLY A 295 -5.29 -3.52 -23.39
#